data_AF-A0A521AMQ6-F1
#
_entry.id   AF-A0A521AMQ6-F1
#
_cell.length_a   1.000
_cell.length_b   1.000
_cell.length_c   1.000
_cell.angle_alpha   90.00
_cell.angle_beta   90.00
_cell.angle_gamma   90.00
#
_symmetry.space_group_name_H-M   'P 1'
#
loop_
_entity.id
_entity.type
_entity.pdbx_description
1 polymer ?
#
loop_
_entity_poly.entity_id
_entity_poly.type
_entity_poly.pdbx_seq_one_letter_code
_entity_poly.pdbx_strand_id
1 'polypeptide(L)'
;MDLFEKTGKIALGSRLRFMASNITEEAAKIYELYGADFSPKWFPVFFVLSEGGSKTITEIAEEIGHSQPSVTKIIKEMTTAGLVKDNQQSNDKRRNIAILTEKGKELSENIKIQCIDVDHAIDEMIDEATHNLWEALAEWEHLFEQKSLLSRVREQKKARESKNVKIVDYNPKYQSAFKALNEEWISTYFEMEDADYKALDNPDEYILNKGGKILVALYNEEPLGVCALIKMDDPGYDFELAKMAVSPKAQGKNIGWLLGQAIISKAKESGASKIYLESNTILKPAINLYYKLGFQKVSGRSTPYQRCNIQMELNVKN
;
A
#
# COMPACT_ATOMS: atom_id res chain seq x y z
N MET A 1 4.94 -8.73 -32.42
CA MET A 1 6.05 -8.43 -31.49
C MET A 1 6.27 -6.93 -31.23
N ASP A 2 5.76 -6.03 -32.07
CA ASP A 2 5.98 -4.56 -31.99
C ASP A 2 5.32 -3.86 -30.77
N LEU A 3 4.22 -4.40 -30.24
CA LEU A 3 3.50 -3.76 -29.12
C LEU A 3 4.32 -3.70 -27.82
N PHE A 4 5.01 -4.79 -27.46
CA PHE A 4 5.74 -4.87 -26.19
C PHE A 4 7.05 -4.08 -26.20
N GLU A 5 7.70 -3.96 -27.37
CA GLU A 5 8.87 -3.10 -27.53
C GLU A 5 8.50 -1.62 -27.37
N LYS A 6 7.34 -1.21 -27.90
CA LYS A 6 6.84 0.17 -27.76
C LYS A 6 6.36 0.51 -26.35
N THR A 7 5.67 -0.42 -25.70
CA THR A 7 5.07 -0.18 -24.37
C THR A 7 6.02 -0.50 -23.21
N GLY A 8 7.07 -1.28 -23.47
CA GLY A 8 8.09 -1.67 -22.51
C GLY A 8 7.51 -2.35 -21.26
N LYS A 9 8.11 -2.04 -20.11
CA LYS A 9 7.79 -2.67 -18.82
C LYS A 9 6.36 -2.39 -18.33
N ILE A 10 5.70 -1.37 -18.86
CA ILE A 10 4.32 -1.01 -18.48
C ILE A 10 3.34 -2.09 -18.94
N ALA A 11 3.66 -2.81 -20.03
CA ALA A 11 2.85 -3.89 -20.56
C ALA A 11 3.22 -5.27 -20.01
N LEU A 12 3.92 -5.36 -18.88
CA LEU A 12 4.30 -6.64 -18.27
C LEU A 12 3.10 -7.59 -18.13
N GLY A 13 1.98 -7.11 -17.59
CA GLY A 13 0.77 -7.93 -17.42
C GLY A 13 0.17 -8.41 -18.76
N SER A 14 0.28 -7.61 -19.82
CA SER A 14 -0.16 -8.01 -21.16
C SER A 14 0.77 -9.04 -21.78
N ARG A 15 2.09 -8.90 -21.56
CA ARG A 15 3.10 -9.85 -22.03
C ARG A 15 2.95 -11.22 -21.34
N LEU A 16 2.76 -11.23 -20.02
CA LEU A 16 2.48 -12.45 -19.26
C LEU A 16 1.20 -13.13 -19.73
N ARG A 17 0.12 -12.35 -19.94
CA ARG A 17 -1.15 -12.90 -20.46
C ARG A 17 -0.99 -13.53 -21.83
N PHE A 18 -0.28 -12.86 -22.74
CA PHE A 18 -0.02 -13.39 -24.07
C PHE A 18 0.79 -14.70 -24.02
N MET A 19 1.82 -14.76 -23.17
CA MET A 19 2.60 -15.99 -22.98
C MET A 19 1.75 -17.12 -22.41
N ALA A 20 0.94 -16.85 -21.39
CA ALA A 20 0.01 -17.83 -20.81
C ALA A 20 -0.99 -18.36 -21.85
N SER A 21 -1.51 -17.48 -22.72
CA SER A 21 -2.38 -17.90 -23.83
C SER A 21 -1.67 -18.84 -24.80
N ASN A 22 -0.44 -18.53 -25.23
CA ASN A 22 0.32 -19.40 -26.13
C ASN A 22 0.60 -20.77 -25.50
N ILE A 23 1.01 -20.80 -24.22
CA ILE A 23 1.24 -22.06 -23.49
C ILE A 23 -0.05 -22.87 -23.39
N THR A 24 -1.20 -22.20 -23.16
CA THR A 24 -2.50 -22.87 -23.11
C THR A 24 -2.90 -23.48 -24.45
N GLU A 25 -2.58 -22.81 -25.56
CA GLU A 25 -2.82 -23.32 -26.92
C GLU A 25 -1.94 -24.53 -27.23
N GLU A 26 -0.66 -24.49 -26.85
CA GLU A 26 0.24 -25.65 -26.99
C GLU A 26 -0.23 -26.82 -26.11
N ALA A 27 -0.60 -26.56 -24.85
CA ALA A 27 -1.12 -27.60 -23.95
C ALA A 27 -2.31 -28.36 -24.54
N ALA A 28 -3.21 -27.68 -25.27
CA ALA A 28 -4.32 -28.34 -25.96
C ALA A 28 -3.84 -29.38 -26.99
N LYS A 29 -2.82 -29.02 -27.79
CA LYS A 29 -2.20 -29.92 -28.78
C LYS A 29 -1.46 -31.07 -28.11
N ILE A 30 -0.84 -30.83 -26.94
CA ILE A 30 -0.20 -31.89 -26.17
C ILE A 30 -1.28 -32.89 -25.71
N TYR A 31 -2.44 -32.45 -25.18
CA TYR A 31 -3.50 -33.41 -24.83
C TYR A 31 -3.97 -34.24 -26.04
N GLU A 32 -4.11 -33.62 -27.22
CA GLU A 32 -4.43 -34.33 -28.46
C GLU A 32 -3.36 -35.38 -28.82
N LEU A 33 -2.07 -35.08 -28.63
CA LEU A 33 -0.95 -36.00 -28.89
C LEU A 33 -1.04 -37.29 -28.06
N TYR A 34 -1.49 -37.20 -26.80
CA TYR A 34 -1.68 -38.34 -25.91
C TYR A 34 -3.08 -38.98 -26.03
N GLY A 35 -3.89 -38.53 -27.00
CA GLY A 35 -5.26 -39.01 -27.20
C GLY A 35 -6.21 -38.68 -26.04
N ALA A 36 -5.91 -37.63 -25.27
CA ALA A 36 -6.70 -37.20 -24.14
C ALA A 36 -7.74 -36.15 -24.59
N ASP A 37 -9.03 -36.52 -24.50
CA ASP A 37 -10.14 -35.56 -24.64
C ASP A 37 -10.23 -34.69 -23.38
N PHE A 38 -9.36 -33.67 -23.30
CA PHE A 38 -9.12 -32.88 -22.11
C PHE A 38 -8.90 -31.40 -22.44
N SER A 39 -9.54 -30.52 -21.65
CA SER A 39 -9.35 -29.07 -21.80
C SER A 39 -8.27 -28.55 -20.85
N PRO A 40 -7.27 -27.76 -21.30
CA PRO A 40 -6.20 -27.26 -20.44
C PRO A 40 -6.67 -26.51 -19.18
N LYS A 41 -7.79 -25.79 -19.27
CA LYS A 41 -8.39 -25.08 -18.12
C LYS A 41 -8.88 -26.02 -17.01
N TRP A 42 -9.08 -27.31 -17.29
CA TRP A 42 -9.49 -28.31 -16.31
C TRP A 42 -8.30 -28.81 -15.48
N PHE A 43 -7.06 -28.64 -15.97
CA PHE A 43 -5.86 -29.23 -15.39
C PHE A 43 -5.71 -28.95 -13.89
N PRO A 44 -5.76 -27.71 -13.38
CA PRO A 44 -5.51 -27.47 -11.96
C PRO A 44 -6.53 -28.18 -11.04
N VAL A 45 -7.82 -28.19 -11.43
CA VAL A 45 -8.87 -28.88 -10.67
C VAL A 45 -8.71 -30.40 -10.78
N PHE A 46 -8.44 -30.91 -11.98
CA PHE A 46 -8.25 -32.34 -12.22
C PHE A 46 -7.04 -32.88 -11.44
N PHE A 47 -5.92 -32.17 -11.48
CA PHE A 47 -4.67 -32.52 -10.81
C PHE A 47 -4.89 -32.65 -9.29
N VAL A 48 -5.50 -31.63 -8.66
CA VAL A 48 -5.83 -31.67 -7.22
C VAL A 48 -6.73 -32.85 -6.85
N LEU A 49 -7.72 -33.17 -7.67
CA LEU A 49 -8.61 -34.32 -7.44
C LEU A 49 -7.91 -35.66 -7.68
N SER A 50 -6.90 -35.71 -8.56
CA SER A 50 -6.11 -36.91 -8.83
C SER A 50 -5.16 -37.28 -7.68
N GLU A 51 -4.66 -36.29 -6.94
CA GLU A 51 -3.78 -36.52 -5.78
C GLU A 51 -4.55 -36.71 -4.46
N GLY A 52 -5.63 -35.96 -4.26
CA GLY A 52 -6.29 -35.81 -2.95
C GLY A 52 -7.62 -36.53 -2.75
N GLY A 53 -8.08 -37.32 -3.71
CA GLY A 53 -9.39 -38.00 -3.64
C GLY A 53 -10.56 -37.02 -3.67
N SER A 54 -11.48 -37.09 -2.70
CA SER A 54 -12.65 -36.21 -2.68
C SER A 54 -12.36 -34.88 -1.98
N LYS A 55 -12.55 -33.73 -2.65
CA LYS A 55 -12.39 -32.38 -2.05
C LYS A 55 -13.62 -31.51 -2.27
N THR A 56 -13.84 -30.54 -1.39
CA THR A 56 -14.86 -29.51 -1.56
C THR A 56 -14.43 -28.45 -2.57
N ILE A 57 -15.40 -27.77 -3.20
CA ILE A 57 -15.13 -26.64 -4.11
C ILE A 57 -14.28 -25.55 -3.44
N THR A 58 -14.50 -25.29 -2.15
CA THR A 58 -13.75 -24.28 -1.39
C THR A 58 -12.28 -24.68 -1.23
N GLU A 59 -12.01 -25.92 -0.83
CA GLU A 59 -10.64 -26.44 -0.69
C GLU A 59 -9.90 -26.39 -2.02
N ILE A 60 -10.55 -26.80 -3.12
CA ILE A 60 -9.96 -26.74 -4.46
C ILE A 60 -9.64 -25.30 -4.84
N ALA A 61 -10.56 -24.36 -4.59
CA ALA A 61 -10.37 -22.94 -4.92
C ALA A 61 -9.22 -22.30 -4.15
N GLU A 62 -9.09 -22.61 -2.87
CA GLU A 62 -7.98 -22.16 -2.01
C GLU A 62 -6.63 -22.70 -2.48
N GLU A 63 -6.57 -23.99 -2.82
CA GLU A 63 -5.33 -24.68 -3.21
C GLU A 63 -4.80 -24.22 -4.57
N ILE A 64 -5.68 -24.03 -5.57
CA ILE A 64 -5.25 -23.59 -6.91
C ILE A 64 -5.23 -22.07 -7.09
N GLY A 65 -5.57 -21.31 -6.05
CA GLY A 65 -5.62 -19.84 -6.10
C GLY A 65 -6.68 -19.25 -7.03
N HIS A 66 -7.78 -19.99 -7.28
CA HIS A 66 -8.89 -19.54 -8.13
C HIS A 66 -10.10 -19.09 -7.31
N SER A 67 -11.02 -18.36 -7.95
CA SER A 67 -12.30 -18.03 -7.31
C SER A 67 -13.25 -19.24 -7.28
N GLN A 68 -14.05 -19.39 -6.21
CA GLN A 68 -15.06 -20.47 -6.12
C GLN A 68 -16.01 -20.54 -7.33
N PRO A 69 -16.49 -19.41 -7.92
CA PRO A 69 -17.30 -19.46 -9.15
C PRO A 69 -16.55 -20.04 -10.36
N SER A 70 -15.23 -19.76 -10.48
CA SER A 70 -14.39 -20.33 -11.54
C SER A 70 -14.26 -21.84 -11.38
N VAL A 71 -13.95 -22.32 -10.18
CA VAL A 71 -13.86 -23.76 -9.88
C VAL A 71 -15.18 -24.47 -10.10
N THR A 72 -16.30 -23.87 -9.68
CA THR A 72 -17.65 -24.42 -9.91
C THR A 72 -17.94 -24.61 -11.40
N LYS A 73 -17.53 -23.66 -12.24
CA LYS A 73 -17.70 -23.77 -13.70
C LYS A 73 -16.86 -24.91 -14.27
N ILE A 74 -15.61 -25.04 -13.86
CA ILE A 74 -14.71 -26.12 -14.29
C ILE A 74 -15.27 -27.49 -13.90
N ILE A 75 -15.70 -27.67 -12.64
CA ILE A 75 -16.29 -28.93 -12.17
C ILE A 75 -17.53 -29.29 -12.99
N LYS A 76 -18.43 -28.35 -13.29
CA LYS A 76 -19.60 -28.63 -14.13
C LYS A 76 -19.23 -29.15 -15.52
N GLU A 77 -18.24 -28.54 -16.16
CA GLU A 77 -17.76 -28.97 -17.47
C GLU A 77 -17.14 -30.38 -17.39
N MET A 78 -16.34 -30.66 -16.37
CA MET A 78 -15.73 -31.97 -16.14
C MET A 78 -16.77 -33.05 -15.80
N THR A 79 -17.85 -32.69 -15.09
CA THR A 79 -18.99 -33.57 -14.84
C THR A 79 -19.71 -33.90 -16.14
N THR A 80 -19.92 -32.94 -17.04
CA THR A 80 -20.48 -33.19 -18.38
C THR A 80 -19.57 -34.10 -19.22
N ALA A 81 -18.25 -33.97 -19.09
CA ALA A 81 -17.27 -34.86 -19.75
C ALA A 81 -17.17 -36.26 -19.10
N GLY A 82 -17.85 -36.48 -17.97
CA GLY A 82 -17.86 -37.74 -17.22
C GLY A 82 -16.58 -38.01 -16.43
N LEU A 83 -15.72 -37.00 -16.22
CA LEU A 83 -14.43 -37.12 -15.52
C LEU A 83 -14.58 -36.95 -14.00
N VAL A 84 -15.57 -36.16 -13.57
CA VAL A 84 -15.83 -35.85 -12.16
C VAL A 84 -17.28 -36.19 -11.83
N LYS A 85 -17.51 -36.67 -10.61
CA LYS A 85 -18.82 -36.75 -9.99
C LYS A 85 -18.90 -35.71 -8.88
N ASP A 86 -19.94 -34.88 -8.90
CA ASP A 86 -20.29 -34.04 -7.76
C ASP A 86 -21.35 -34.74 -6.90
N ASN A 87 -21.34 -34.44 -5.59
CA ASN A 87 -22.29 -35.04 -4.65
C ASN A 87 -23.52 -34.13 -4.40
N GLN A 88 -24.09 -33.52 -5.45
CA GLN A 88 -25.32 -32.71 -5.32
C GLN A 88 -26.53 -33.48 -4.74
N GLN A 89 -26.45 -34.80 -4.56
CA GLN A 89 -27.50 -35.67 -4.01
C GLN A 89 -27.36 -36.00 -2.50
N SER A 90 -26.37 -35.43 -1.81
CA SER A 90 -26.25 -35.52 -0.34
C SER A 90 -27.30 -34.63 0.34
N ASN A 91 -28.00 -35.14 1.36
CA ASN A 91 -28.94 -34.37 2.19
C ASN A 91 -28.29 -33.18 2.91
N ASP A 92 -26.96 -33.12 2.99
CA ASP A 92 -26.24 -31.95 3.49
C ASP A 92 -25.78 -31.05 2.32
N LYS A 93 -26.58 -30.02 2.03
CA LYS A 93 -26.35 -29.01 0.99
C LYS A 93 -25.12 -28.12 1.23
N ARG A 94 -24.36 -28.33 2.31
CA ARG A 94 -23.30 -27.42 2.76
C ARG A 94 -21.89 -27.79 2.29
N ARG A 95 -21.70 -28.92 1.60
CA ARG A 95 -20.38 -29.29 1.02
C ARG A 95 -20.56 -29.89 -0.37
N ASN A 96 -20.41 -29.07 -1.41
CA ASN A 96 -20.27 -29.55 -2.78
C ASN A 96 -18.91 -30.24 -2.89
N ILE A 97 -18.92 -31.56 -2.76
CA ILE A 97 -17.72 -32.41 -2.88
C ILE A 97 -17.62 -32.89 -4.33
N ALA A 98 -16.41 -32.82 -4.88
CA ALA A 98 -16.03 -33.35 -6.18
C ALA A 98 -15.05 -34.51 -6.00
N ILE A 99 -15.21 -35.54 -6.84
CA ILE A 99 -14.31 -36.71 -6.89
C ILE A 99 -14.18 -37.17 -8.34
N LEU A 100 -13.02 -37.71 -8.72
CA LEU A 100 -12.85 -38.35 -10.02
C LEU A 100 -13.75 -39.58 -10.15
N THR A 101 -14.34 -39.76 -11.34
CA THR A 101 -14.97 -41.03 -11.74
C THR A 101 -13.90 -42.06 -12.07
N GLU A 102 -14.28 -43.32 -12.34
CA GLU A 102 -13.33 -44.32 -12.86
C GLU A 102 -12.71 -43.86 -14.21
N LYS A 103 -13.52 -43.29 -15.12
CA LYS A 103 -13.01 -42.66 -16.35
C LYS A 103 -12.00 -41.56 -16.04
N GLY A 104 -12.26 -40.72 -15.03
CA GLY A 104 -11.34 -39.68 -14.59
C GLY A 104 -10.03 -40.23 -14.03
N LYS A 105 -10.07 -41.33 -13.27
CA LYS A 105 -8.88 -42.01 -12.74
C LYS A 105 -8.05 -42.64 -13.86
N GLU A 106 -8.68 -43.34 -14.80
CA GLU A 106 -8.01 -43.91 -15.98
C GLU A 106 -7.31 -42.81 -16.80
N LEU A 107 -8.00 -41.70 -17.04
CA LEU A 107 -7.41 -40.54 -17.73
C LEU A 107 -6.23 -39.95 -16.94
N SER A 108 -6.28 -39.98 -15.61
CA SER A 108 -5.20 -39.47 -14.78
C SER A 108 -3.90 -40.23 -14.97
N GLU A 109 -3.95 -41.54 -15.20
CA GLU A 109 -2.75 -42.33 -15.48
C GLU A 109 -2.12 -41.93 -16.82
N ASN A 110 -2.93 -41.63 -17.84
CA ASN A 110 -2.43 -41.12 -19.12
C ASN A 110 -1.83 -39.70 -18.98
N ILE A 111 -2.52 -38.82 -18.24
CA ILE A 111 -2.04 -37.45 -17.98
C ILE A 111 -0.75 -37.46 -17.16
N LYS A 112 -0.54 -38.41 -16.24
CA LYS A 112 0.73 -38.53 -15.49
C LYS A 112 1.93 -38.76 -16.41
N ILE A 113 1.79 -39.62 -17.43
CA ILE A 113 2.85 -39.87 -18.41
C ILE A 113 3.15 -38.59 -19.18
N GLN A 114 2.10 -37.93 -19.68
CA GLN A 114 2.21 -36.63 -20.35
C GLN A 114 2.91 -35.59 -19.48
N CYS A 115 2.60 -35.53 -18.18
CA CYS A 115 3.23 -34.58 -17.26
C CYS A 115 4.74 -34.79 -17.12
N ILE A 116 5.22 -36.04 -17.14
CA ILE A 116 6.67 -36.33 -17.11
C ILE A 116 7.36 -35.80 -18.37
N ASP A 117 6.76 -36.02 -19.54
CA ASP A 117 7.33 -35.57 -20.81
C ASP A 117 7.29 -34.03 -20.93
N VAL A 118 6.23 -33.39 -20.41
CA VAL A 118 6.14 -31.92 -20.31
C VAL A 118 7.17 -31.36 -19.34
N ASP A 119 7.39 -32.01 -18.18
CA ASP A 119 8.38 -31.61 -17.18
C ASP A 119 9.79 -31.57 -17.79
N HIS A 120 10.20 -32.64 -18.48
CA HIS A 120 11.49 -32.69 -19.19
C HIS A 120 11.62 -31.64 -20.29
N ALA A 121 10.56 -31.38 -21.06
CA ALA A 121 10.59 -30.34 -22.10
C ALA A 121 10.72 -28.93 -21.49
N ILE A 122 10.10 -28.68 -20.33
CA ILE A 122 10.25 -27.42 -19.60
C ILE A 122 11.66 -27.29 -19.01
N ASP A 123 12.23 -28.35 -18.46
CA ASP A 123 13.62 -28.37 -17.98
C ASP A 123 14.61 -28.04 -19.11
N GLU A 124 14.44 -28.64 -20.29
CA GLU A 124 15.26 -28.31 -21.48
C GLU A 124 15.14 -26.83 -21.85
N MET A 125 13.92 -26.27 -21.87
CA MET A 125 13.72 -24.84 -22.13
C MET A 125 14.35 -23.94 -21.07
N ILE A 126 14.36 -24.38 -19.80
CA ILE A 126 15.00 -23.66 -18.70
C ILE A 126 16.53 -23.67 -18.89
N ASP A 127 17.12 -24.80 -19.27
CA ASP A 127 18.55 -24.95 -19.53
C ASP A 127 19.02 -24.15 -20.74
N GLU A 128 18.18 -24.00 -21.78
CA GLU A 128 18.45 -23.14 -22.94
C GLU A 128 18.34 -21.64 -22.62
N ALA A 129 17.49 -21.28 -21.65
CA ALA A 129 17.22 -19.89 -21.32
C ALA A 129 18.35 -19.28 -20.49
N THR A 130 18.64 -17.99 -20.74
CA THR A 130 19.57 -17.24 -19.87
C THR A 130 19.01 -17.02 -18.45
N HIS A 131 17.68 -17.01 -18.31
CA HIS A 131 17.01 -16.75 -17.04
C HIS A 131 15.97 -17.83 -16.79
N ASN A 132 15.97 -18.42 -15.59
CA ASN A 132 14.97 -19.38 -15.16
C ASN A 132 13.64 -18.65 -14.88
N LEU A 133 12.65 -18.83 -15.76
CA LEU A 133 11.36 -18.17 -15.62
C LEU A 133 10.55 -18.70 -14.44
N TRP A 134 10.67 -19.99 -14.12
CA TRP A 134 9.94 -20.61 -13.01
C TRP A 134 10.34 -19.99 -11.67
N GLU A 135 11.64 -19.90 -11.42
CA GLU A 135 12.19 -19.24 -10.22
C GLU A 135 11.89 -17.74 -10.21
N ALA A 136 11.98 -17.07 -11.37
CA ALA A 136 11.67 -15.65 -11.47
C ALA A 136 10.19 -15.36 -11.13
N LEU A 137 9.25 -16.20 -11.54
CA LEU A 137 7.84 -16.02 -11.18
C LEU A 137 7.63 -16.15 -9.68
N ALA A 138 8.21 -17.18 -9.04
CA ALA A 138 8.14 -17.36 -7.58
C ALA A 138 8.75 -16.17 -6.81
N GLU A 139 9.89 -15.64 -7.28
CA GLU A 139 10.50 -14.42 -6.71
C GLU A 139 9.53 -13.23 -6.83
N TRP A 140 8.92 -13.04 -7.99
CA TRP A 140 8.01 -11.93 -8.22
C TRP A 140 6.74 -12.03 -7.37
N GLU A 141 6.19 -13.23 -7.21
CA GLU A 141 5.07 -13.49 -6.30
C GLU A 141 5.41 -13.08 -4.87
N HIS A 142 6.57 -13.49 -4.37
CA HIS A 142 7.06 -13.06 -3.06
C HIS A 142 7.22 -11.53 -2.96
N LEU A 143 7.77 -10.89 -4.00
CA LEU A 143 7.93 -9.42 -4.05
C LEU A 143 6.58 -8.68 -4.09
N PHE A 144 5.54 -9.27 -4.69
CA PHE A 144 4.18 -8.75 -4.71
C PHE A 144 3.51 -8.84 -3.33
N GLU A 145 3.71 -9.96 -2.62
CA GLU A 145 3.23 -10.15 -1.25
C GLU A 145 3.86 -9.15 -0.28
N GLN A 146 5.19 -8.97 -0.38
CA GLN A 146 5.89 -7.97 0.42
C GLN A 146 5.41 -6.54 0.10
N LYS A 147 5.26 -6.24 -1.19
CA LYS A 147 4.87 -4.89 -1.63
C LYS A 147 4.25 -4.89 -3.03
N SER A 148 2.93 -4.74 -3.05
CA SER A 148 2.15 -4.65 -4.28
C SER A 148 2.64 -3.54 -5.22
N LEU A 149 2.42 -3.74 -6.53
CA LEU A 149 2.69 -2.73 -7.55
C LEU A 149 1.95 -1.41 -7.27
N LEU A 150 0.72 -1.47 -6.77
CA LEU A 150 -0.04 -0.27 -6.38
C LEU A 150 0.69 0.53 -5.29
N SER A 151 1.26 -0.16 -4.28
CA SER A 151 2.05 0.50 -3.23
C SER A 151 3.29 1.17 -3.82
N ARG A 152 4.04 0.46 -4.66
CA ARG A 152 5.24 0.99 -5.35
C ARG A 152 4.90 2.22 -6.21
N VAL A 153 3.80 2.17 -6.97
CA VAL A 153 3.34 3.30 -7.80
C VAL A 153 2.87 4.48 -6.94
N ARG A 154 2.16 4.23 -5.83
CA ARG A 154 1.76 5.27 -4.88
C ARG A 154 2.97 6.02 -4.32
N GLU A 155 4.06 5.32 -4.00
CA GLU A 155 5.30 5.94 -3.54
C GLU A 155 5.98 6.77 -4.62
N GLN A 156 6.07 6.27 -5.86
CA GLN A 156 6.62 7.05 -6.97
C GLN A 156 5.80 8.30 -7.26
N LYS A 157 4.46 8.17 -7.26
CA LYS A 157 3.53 9.31 -7.37
C LYS A 157 3.77 10.32 -6.26
N LYS A 158 3.87 9.84 -5.02
CA LYS A 158 4.12 10.67 -3.84
C LYS A 158 5.45 11.41 -3.94
N ALA A 159 6.54 10.71 -4.27
CA ALA A 159 7.86 11.32 -4.45
C ALA A 159 7.86 12.39 -5.54
N ARG A 160 7.19 12.13 -6.68
CA ARG A 160 7.03 13.11 -7.75
C ARG A 160 6.26 14.35 -7.28
N GLU A 161 5.11 14.16 -6.62
CA GLU A 161 4.28 15.28 -6.16
C GLU A 161 4.93 16.08 -5.03
N SER A 162 5.72 15.44 -4.17
CA SER A 162 6.48 16.14 -3.12
C SER A 162 7.52 17.12 -3.69
N LYS A 163 8.01 16.94 -4.92
CA LYS A 163 8.92 17.89 -5.57
C LYS A 163 8.25 19.24 -5.89
N ASN A 164 6.93 19.27 -5.99
CA ASN A 164 6.18 20.50 -6.23
C ASN A 164 5.87 21.25 -4.92
N VAL A 165 6.27 20.70 -3.77
CA VAL A 165 6.13 21.37 -2.48
C VAL A 165 7.33 22.27 -2.25
N LYS A 166 7.09 23.56 -2.05
CA LYS A 166 8.10 24.54 -1.63
C LYS A 166 7.79 24.97 -0.21
N ILE A 167 8.77 24.89 0.68
CA ILE A 167 8.65 25.49 2.01
C ILE A 167 9.23 26.90 1.94
N VAL A 168 8.43 27.88 2.34
CA VAL A 168 8.82 29.29 2.35
C VAL A 168 8.64 29.88 3.75
N ASP A 169 9.44 30.89 4.07
CA ASP A 169 9.21 31.70 5.27
C ASP A 169 7.89 32.47 5.14
N TYR A 170 7.22 32.67 6.27
CA TYR A 170 5.99 33.44 6.32
C TYR A 170 6.17 34.89 5.83
N ASN A 171 5.12 35.39 5.20
CA ASN A 171 4.95 36.76 4.75
C ASN A 171 3.49 37.16 5.02
N PRO A 172 3.17 38.43 5.32
CA PRO A 172 1.81 38.88 5.59
C PRO A 172 0.76 38.46 4.53
N LYS A 173 1.17 38.27 3.26
CA LYS A 173 0.28 37.75 2.21
C LYS A 173 -0.29 36.35 2.50
N TYR A 174 0.35 35.57 3.38
CA TYR A 174 -0.08 34.24 3.80
C TYR A 174 -0.93 34.25 5.08
N GLN A 175 -1.23 35.42 5.65
CA GLN A 175 -2.00 35.53 6.90
C GLN A 175 -3.33 34.80 6.83
N SER A 176 -4.11 35.05 5.77
CA SER A 176 -5.41 34.41 5.58
C SER A 176 -5.29 32.88 5.47
N ALA A 177 -4.24 32.39 4.82
CA ALA A 177 -4.01 30.94 4.70
C ALA A 177 -3.58 30.32 6.03
N PHE A 178 -2.70 31.00 6.79
CA PHE A 178 -2.26 30.55 8.11
C PHE A 178 -3.43 30.40 9.09
N LYS A 179 -4.31 31.40 9.14
CA LYS A 179 -5.53 31.36 9.93
C LYS A 179 -6.49 30.27 9.45
N ALA A 180 -6.88 30.29 8.18
CA ALA A 180 -7.90 29.39 7.63
C ALA A 180 -7.51 27.91 7.75
N LEU A 181 -6.24 27.54 7.49
CA LEU A 181 -5.78 26.15 7.60
C LEU A 181 -5.84 25.65 9.05
N ASN A 182 -5.45 26.47 10.02
CA ASN A 182 -5.54 26.11 11.43
C ASN A 182 -6.99 26.05 11.90
N GLU A 183 -7.84 27.00 11.51
CA GLU A 183 -9.27 26.99 11.86
C GLU A 183 -10.00 25.78 11.29
N GLU A 184 -9.77 25.44 10.01
CA GLU A 184 -10.34 24.24 9.38
C GLU A 184 -9.93 22.98 10.15
N TRP A 185 -8.64 22.87 10.48
CA TRP A 185 -8.12 21.71 11.20
C TRP A 185 -8.66 21.61 12.62
N ILE A 186 -8.63 22.72 13.39
CA ILE A 186 -9.10 22.73 14.78
C ILE A 186 -10.59 22.41 14.78
N SER A 187 -11.41 23.12 14.01
CA SER A 187 -12.87 22.96 13.99
C SER A 187 -13.32 21.58 13.51
N THR A 188 -12.49 20.86 12.75
CA THR A 188 -12.79 19.49 12.33
C THR A 188 -12.67 18.48 13.48
N TYR A 189 -11.75 18.70 14.43
CA TYR A 189 -11.40 17.70 15.45
C TYR A 189 -11.67 18.17 16.89
N PHE A 190 -11.76 19.48 17.12
CA PHE A 190 -11.81 20.14 18.42
C PHE A 190 -12.60 21.46 18.34
N GLU A 191 -12.79 22.10 19.48
CA GLU A 191 -13.30 23.47 19.55
C GLU A 191 -12.15 24.48 19.51
N MET A 192 -12.41 25.65 18.92
CA MET A 192 -11.49 26.78 18.93
C MET A 192 -11.42 27.37 20.35
N GLU A 193 -10.20 27.60 20.85
CA GLU A 193 -9.96 28.18 22.17
C GLU A 193 -9.42 29.62 22.04
N ASP A 194 -9.57 30.46 23.07
CA ASP A 194 -9.11 31.88 23.06
C ASP A 194 -7.62 32.04 22.69
N ALA A 195 -6.79 31.09 23.12
CA ALA A 195 -5.36 31.05 22.80
C ALA A 195 -5.10 30.78 21.30
N ASP A 196 -6.01 30.09 20.61
CA ASP A 196 -5.94 29.89 19.17
C ASP A 196 -6.22 31.20 18.42
N TYR A 197 -7.31 31.90 18.75
CA TYR A 197 -7.67 33.16 18.11
C TYR A 197 -6.55 34.20 18.20
N LYS A 198 -5.99 34.41 19.41
CA LYS A 198 -4.89 35.37 19.62
C LYS A 198 -3.70 35.12 18.70
N ALA A 199 -3.24 33.87 18.62
CA ALA A 199 -2.08 33.49 17.82
C ALA A 199 -2.35 33.51 16.32
N LEU A 200 -3.57 33.14 15.89
CA LEU A 200 -3.94 33.10 14.47
C LEU A 200 -4.26 34.48 13.91
N ASP A 201 -4.88 35.36 14.69
CA ASP A 201 -5.24 36.71 14.27
C ASP A 201 -4.04 37.66 14.25
N ASN A 202 -3.08 37.48 15.16
CA ASN A 202 -1.95 38.40 15.35
C ASN A 202 -0.59 37.66 15.40
N PRO A 203 -0.18 36.89 14.36
CA PRO A 203 1.04 36.09 14.43
C PRO A 203 2.33 36.92 14.52
N ASP A 204 2.34 38.16 14.04
CA ASP A 204 3.47 39.06 14.22
C ASP A 204 3.76 39.29 15.72
N GLU A 205 2.76 39.68 16.50
CA GLU A 205 2.90 39.96 17.92
C GLU A 205 3.16 38.69 18.74
N TYR A 206 2.42 37.61 18.45
CA TYR A 206 2.43 36.41 19.30
C TYR A 206 3.55 35.43 18.96
N ILE A 207 4.06 35.43 17.72
CA ILE A 207 5.04 34.45 17.25
C ILE A 207 6.30 35.14 16.75
N LEU A 208 6.21 35.99 15.72
CA LEU A 208 7.38 36.46 14.98
C LEU A 208 8.23 37.47 15.78
N ASN A 209 7.61 38.48 16.40
CA ASN A 209 8.29 39.51 17.18
C ASN A 209 8.97 38.95 18.45
N LYS A 210 8.56 37.76 18.89
CA LYS A 210 9.17 37.04 20.03
C LYS A 210 10.32 36.12 19.60
N GLY A 211 10.73 36.16 18.34
CA GLY A 211 11.79 35.29 17.79
C GLY A 211 11.30 33.93 17.31
N GLY A 212 9.98 33.69 17.30
CA GLY A 212 9.38 32.54 16.65
C GLY A 212 9.46 32.59 15.13
N LYS A 213 9.06 31.50 14.48
CA LYS A 213 9.06 31.36 13.01
C LYS A 213 7.73 30.77 12.57
N ILE A 214 7.28 31.14 11.37
CA ILE A 214 6.17 30.48 10.70
C ILE A 214 6.65 30.07 9.31
N LEU A 215 6.38 28.83 8.95
CA LEU A 215 6.67 28.29 7.63
C LEU A 215 5.36 27.96 6.92
N VAL A 216 5.38 28.18 5.59
CA VAL A 216 4.25 27.91 4.71
C VAL A 216 4.71 26.90 3.66
N ALA A 217 3.91 25.85 3.45
CA ALA A 217 4.09 24.90 2.38
C ALA A 217 3.21 25.28 1.20
N LEU A 218 3.86 25.64 0.10
CA LEU A 218 3.21 25.91 -1.18
C LEU A 218 3.22 24.63 -2.02
N TYR A 219 2.09 24.24 -2.57
CA TYR A 219 2.00 23.21 -3.59
C TYR A 219 1.47 23.84 -4.87
N ASN A 220 2.25 23.84 -5.95
CA ASN A 220 1.95 24.60 -7.17
C ASN A 220 1.59 26.07 -6.87
N GLU A 221 2.38 26.73 -6.01
CA GLU A 221 2.18 28.12 -5.54
C GLU A 221 0.96 28.36 -4.62
N GLU A 222 0.12 27.36 -4.37
CA GLU A 222 -1.02 27.46 -3.43
C GLU A 222 -0.58 27.11 -1.99
N PRO A 223 -0.86 27.95 -0.98
CA PRO A 223 -0.53 27.66 0.41
C PRO A 223 -1.45 26.59 0.99
N LEU A 224 -0.94 25.37 1.14
CA LEU A 224 -1.71 24.19 1.56
C LEU A 224 -1.21 23.57 2.86
N GLY A 225 -0.22 24.16 3.51
CA GLY A 225 0.18 23.79 4.85
C GLY A 225 0.94 24.89 5.56
N VAL A 226 0.88 24.87 6.88
CA VAL A 226 1.58 25.81 7.75
C VAL A 226 2.12 25.11 8.98
N CYS A 227 3.16 25.68 9.56
CA CYS A 227 3.70 25.26 10.85
C CYS A 227 4.38 26.45 11.53
N ALA A 228 4.15 26.61 12.83
CA ALA A 228 4.79 27.62 13.65
C ALA A 228 5.81 27.00 14.60
N LEU A 229 6.84 27.78 14.89
CA LEU A 229 7.80 27.58 15.96
C LEU A 229 7.65 28.76 16.91
N ILE A 230 7.10 28.52 18.09
CA ILE A 230 6.84 29.56 19.09
C ILE A 230 8.01 29.59 20.06
N LYS A 231 8.63 30.75 20.26
CA LYS A 231 9.70 30.90 21.25
C LYS A 231 9.12 30.68 22.65
N MET A 232 9.74 29.79 23.42
CA MET A 232 9.34 29.52 24.80
C MET A 232 10.20 30.32 25.77
N ASP A 233 9.56 30.89 26.80
CA ASP A 233 10.23 31.39 27.99
C ASP A 233 10.25 30.26 29.03
N ASP A 234 11.23 29.36 28.86
CA ASP A 234 11.24 28.09 29.58
C ASP A 234 12.67 27.60 29.87
N PRO A 235 12.94 27.06 31.08
CA PRO A 235 14.27 26.58 31.43
C PRO A 235 14.69 25.29 30.70
N GLY A 236 13.74 24.52 30.16
CA GLY A 236 13.99 23.22 29.55
C GLY A 236 13.85 23.17 28.03
N TYR A 237 13.09 24.09 27.42
CA TYR A 237 12.78 24.07 25.99
C TYR A 237 12.96 25.44 25.36
N ASP A 238 13.56 25.48 24.17
CA ASP A 238 13.81 26.74 23.48
C ASP A 238 12.60 27.19 22.65
N PHE A 239 11.85 26.23 22.11
CA PHE A 239 10.75 26.45 21.21
C PHE A 239 9.66 25.37 21.32
N GLU A 240 8.44 25.75 20.99
CA GLU A 240 7.31 24.87 20.78
C GLU A 240 7.00 24.75 19.28
N LEU A 241 6.91 23.54 18.75
CA LEU A 241 6.31 23.29 17.43
C LEU A 241 4.79 23.31 17.59
N ALA A 242 4.15 24.30 16.99
CA ALA A 242 2.73 24.55 17.12
C ALA A 242 2.09 24.90 15.78
N LYS A 243 0.75 25.01 15.77
CA LYS A 243 -0.06 25.47 14.62
C LYS A 243 0.31 24.77 13.30
N MET A 244 0.59 23.47 13.37
CA MET A 244 0.84 22.64 12.20
C MET A 244 -0.49 22.17 11.63
N ALA A 245 -0.84 22.71 10.46
CA ALA A 245 -2.05 22.33 9.74
C ALA A 245 -1.73 22.08 8.27
N VAL A 246 -2.35 21.07 7.68
CA VAL A 246 -2.22 20.73 6.26
C VAL A 246 -3.60 20.54 5.68
N SER A 247 -3.89 21.23 4.58
CA SER A 247 -5.19 21.13 3.91
C SER A 247 -5.50 19.67 3.54
N PRO A 248 -6.74 19.20 3.74
CA PRO A 248 -7.18 17.89 3.25
C PRO A 248 -6.91 17.67 1.76
N LYS A 249 -6.97 18.74 0.95
CA LYS A 249 -6.68 18.74 -0.50
C LYS A 249 -5.25 18.30 -0.84
N ALA A 250 -4.33 18.42 0.12
CA ALA A 250 -2.92 18.13 -0.06
C ALA A 250 -2.43 16.89 0.71
N GLN A 251 -3.35 16.09 1.25
CA GLN A 251 -3.00 14.83 1.90
C GLN A 251 -2.24 13.89 0.96
N GLY A 252 -1.34 13.10 1.53
CA GLY A 252 -0.51 12.17 0.78
C GLY A 252 0.68 12.80 0.04
N LYS A 253 0.90 14.11 0.10
CA LYS A 253 1.99 14.82 -0.62
C LYS A 253 3.27 15.08 0.20
N ASN A 254 3.36 14.50 1.40
CA ASN A 254 4.42 14.74 2.40
C ASN A 254 4.52 16.18 2.94
N ILE A 255 3.50 17.04 2.78
CA ILE A 255 3.57 18.43 3.26
C ILE A 255 3.90 18.52 4.75
N GLY A 256 3.21 17.78 5.62
CA GLY A 256 3.49 17.79 7.06
C GLY A 256 4.91 17.32 7.40
N TRP A 257 5.42 16.31 6.67
CA TRP A 257 6.80 15.84 6.81
C TRP A 257 7.82 16.91 6.42
N LEU A 258 7.62 17.56 5.28
CA LEU A 258 8.51 18.62 4.79
C LEU A 258 8.48 19.85 5.70
N LEU A 259 7.29 20.26 6.19
CA LEU A 259 7.14 21.33 7.17
C LEU A 259 7.86 20.99 8.48
N GLY A 260 7.69 19.77 8.99
CA GLY A 260 8.36 19.32 10.21
C GLY A 260 9.88 19.32 10.08
N GLN A 261 10.44 18.82 8.98
CA GLN A 261 11.89 18.88 8.74
C GLN A 261 12.40 20.32 8.64
N ALA A 262 11.67 21.19 7.93
CA ALA A 262 12.06 22.58 7.74
C ALA A 262 11.98 23.38 9.05
N ILE A 263 10.94 23.17 9.88
CA ILE A 263 10.79 23.90 11.14
C ILE A 263 11.84 23.48 12.17
N ILE A 264 12.19 22.18 12.22
CA ILE A 264 13.31 21.68 13.04
C ILE A 264 14.62 22.30 12.58
N SER A 265 14.84 22.43 11.27
CA SER A 265 16.04 23.07 10.72
C SER A 265 16.12 24.55 11.13
N LYS A 266 15.00 25.29 11.03
CA LYS A 266 14.92 26.68 11.52
C LYS A 266 15.19 26.81 13.02
N ALA A 267 14.72 25.85 13.83
CA ALA A 267 15.01 25.82 15.26
C ALA A 267 16.52 25.64 15.52
N LYS A 268 17.17 24.70 14.81
CA LYS A 268 18.63 24.49 14.89
C LYS A 268 19.42 25.71 14.45
N GLU A 269 19.05 26.34 13.34
CA GLU A 269 19.64 27.60 12.87
C GLU A 269 19.48 28.73 13.89
N SER A 270 18.42 28.69 14.70
CA SER A 270 18.17 29.63 15.80
C SER A 270 18.89 29.24 17.10
N GLY A 271 19.77 28.24 17.08
CA GLY A 271 20.57 27.81 18.23
C GLY A 271 19.80 26.99 19.27
N ALA A 272 18.63 26.44 18.92
CA ALA A 272 17.85 25.61 19.84
C ALA A 272 18.60 24.35 20.25
N SER A 273 18.45 23.96 21.53
CA SER A 273 18.86 22.67 22.07
C SER A 273 17.67 21.70 22.16
N LYS A 274 16.48 22.17 22.52
CA LYS A 274 15.28 21.33 22.63
C LYS A 274 14.02 21.99 22.07
N ILE A 275 13.20 21.18 21.39
CA ILE A 275 11.89 21.55 20.88
C ILE A 275 10.82 20.74 21.61
N TYR A 276 9.76 21.39 22.02
CA TYR A 276 8.58 20.79 22.64
C TYR A 276 7.40 20.79 21.66
N LEU A 277 6.45 19.87 21.83
CA LEU A 277 5.15 19.94 21.18
C LEU A 277 4.05 19.31 22.02
N GLU A 278 2.83 19.74 21.74
CA GLU A 278 1.59 19.20 22.30
C GLU A 278 0.71 18.64 21.19
N SER A 279 0.00 17.55 21.49
CA SER A 279 -0.91 16.94 20.53
C SER A 279 -2.02 16.14 21.22
N ASN A 280 -2.82 15.45 20.42
CA ASN A 280 -3.87 14.54 20.89
C ASN A 280 -3.72 13.17 20.23
N THR A 281 -3.81 12.09 21.02
CA THR A 281 -3.69 10.70 20.58
C THR A 281 -4.74 10.25 19.55
N ILE A 282 -5.86 10.96 19.41
CA ILE A 282 -6.82 10.74 18.31
C ILE A 282 -6.18 11.00 16.93
N LEU A 283 -5.20 11.91 16.88
CA LEU A 283 -4.51 12.34 15.66
C LEU A 283 -3.36 11.38 15.29
N LYS A 284 -3.67 10.10 15.12
CA LYS A 284 -2.69 9.05 14.77
C LYS A 284 -1.72 9.46 13.65
N PRO A 285 -2.15 10.13 12.55
CA PRO A 285 -1.22 10.59 11.52
C PRO A 285 -0.17 11.60 12.00
N ALA A 286 -0.55 12.54 12.88
CA ALA A 286 0.36 13.55 13.43
C ALA A 286 1.34 12.91 14.42
N ILE A 287 0.87 12.03 15.29
CA ILE A 287 1.72 11.31 16.24
C ILE A 287 2.78 10.47 15.51
N ASN A 288 2.38 9.72 14.48
CA ASN A 288 3.32 8.94 13.68
C ASN A 288 4.33 9.83 12.93
N LEU A 289 3.90 11.01 12.46
CA LEU A 289 4.78 12.01 11.88
C LEU A 289 5.84 12.48 12.89
N TYR A 290 5.44 12.85 14.11
CA TYR A 290 6.37 13.34 15.13
C TYR A 290 7.39 12.28 15.56
N TYR A 291 6.97 11.04 15.76
CA TYR A 291 7.91 9.93 16.01
C TYR A 291 8.91 9.77 14.86
N LYS A 292 8.44 9.84 13.61
CA LYS A 292 9.33 9.75 12.45
C LYS A 292 10.30 10.94 12.35
N LEU A 293 9.91 12.11 12.85
CA LEU A 293 10.78 13.30 12.97
C LEU A 293 11.76 13.20 14.15
N GLY A 294 11.66 12.16 14.99
CA GLY A 294 12.54 11.91 16.11
C GLY A 294 12.03 12.39 17.47
N PHE A 295 10.81 12.93 17.54
CA PHE A 295 10.21 13.33 18.82
C PHE A 295 9.94 12.10 19.70
N GLN A 296 10.11 12.27 21.01
CA GLN A 296 9.86 11.25 22.03
C GLN A 296 8.81 11.73 23.01
N LYS A 297 7.96 10.81 23.50
CA LYS A 297 6.91 11.15 24.48
C LYS A 297 7.53 11.60 25.79
N VAL A 298 7.01 12.70 26.34
CA VAL A 298 7.32 13.20 27.69
C VAL A 298 6.03 13.41 28.49
N SER A 299 6.15 13.73 29.77
CA SER A 299 5.01 13.97 30.66
C SER A 299 5.40 14.93 31.78
N GLY A 300 4.42 15.59 32.38
CA GLY A 300 4.60 16.38 33.61
C GLY A 300 4.49 17.89 33.45
N ARG A 301 4.04 18.40 32.28
CA ARG A 301 3.76 19.83 32.09
C ARG A 301 2.28 20.16 32.11
N SER A 302 1.93 21.29 32.69
CA SER A 302 0.61 21.91 32.53
C SER A 302 0.48 22.46 31.11
N THR A 303 -0.62 22.15 30.46
CA THR A 303 -0.98 22.66 29.12
C THR A 303 -2.11 23.68 29.26
N PRO A 304 -2.12 24.77 28.48
CA PRO A 304 -3.27 25.67 28.40
C PRO A 304 -4.43 25.08 27.59
N TYR A 305 -4.20 23.99 26.85
CA TYR A 305 -5.17 23.39 25.93
C TYR A 305 -5.86 22.18 26.56
N GLN A 306 -7.20 22.22 26.66
CA GLN A 306 -7.97 21.10 27.21
C GLN A 306 -7.86 19.84 26.32
N ARG A 307 -7.72 20.05 25.01
CA ARG A 307 -7.58 18.96 24.02
C ARG A 307 -6.25 18.22 24.08
N CYS A 308 -5.22 18.72 24.78
CA CYS A 308 -3.92 18.07 24.80
C CYS A 308 -3.91 16.86 25.76
N ASN A 309 -3.54 15.68 25.24
CA ASN A 309 -3.37 14.47 26.06
C ASN A 309 -2.04 13.74 25.81
N ILE A 310 -1.15 14.32 24.99
CA ILE A 310 0.20 13.82 24.76
C ILE A 310 1.16 14.98 24.51
N GLN A 311 2.34 14.87 25.11
CA GLN A 311 3.42 15.84 25.03
C GLN A 311 4.66 15.13 24.48
N MET A 312 5.43 15.80 23.64
CA MET A 312 6.64 15.21 23.05
C MET A 312 7.78 16.23 23.02
N GLU A 313 9.02 15.74 23.09
CA GLU A 313 10.22 16.56 22.94
C GLU A 313 11.14 16.03 21.84
N LEU A 314 11.94 16.92 21.27
CA LEU A 314 13.05 16.59 20.39
C LEU A 314 14.30 17.33 20.86
N ASN A 315 15.35 16.57 21.17
CA ASN A 315 16.69 17.14 21.34
C ASN A 315 17.29 17.42 19.96
N VAL A 316 17.62 18.67 19.71
CA VAL A 316 18.17 19.15 18.44
C VAL A 316 19.62 19.63 18.56
N LYS A 317 20.19 19.55 19.77
CA LYS A 317 21.60 19.81 20.04
C LYS A 317 22.44 18.71 19.38
N ASN A 318 23.42 19.12 18.55
CA ASN A 318 24.38 18.21 17.93
C ASN A 318 25.21 17.47 18.98
#